data_AF-A0A1F7G047-F1
#
_entry.id   AF-A0A1F7G047-F1
#
_cell.length_a   1.000
_cell.length_b   1.000
_cell.length_c   1.000
_cell.angle_alpha   90.00
_cell.angle_beta   90.00
_cell.angle_gamma   90.00
#
_symmetry.space_group_name_H-M   'P 1'
#
loop_
_entity.id
_entity.type
_entity.pdbx_description
1 polymer ?
#
loop_
_entity_poly.entity_id
_entity_poly.type
_entity_poly.pdbx_seq_one_letter_code
_entity_poly.pdbx_strand_id
1 'polypeptide(L)'
;MSRQISGSGSKPVVRSGEKADRKSARPMAVRTNEQSDAALVAQRKIVRRKSGAQRCEQILEVARDLIFAEGFSNFTIREVASRVGISEAAIYRHFKSKEELMLALLEALFAPWREAIDKLVAEKLSFARKLEELFHLHLHHLLNERLNPVLFFSEAINPQNQKLLAVMRQNLSYLGQAVAAMVVSALQKKQIRPDVHADALVAAVLGLLQTSVIRWTLQRSTDGLLEDGARNIAELARIVSNNEA
;
A
#
# COMPACT_ATOMS: atom_id res chain seq x y z
N MET A 1 34.41 5.68 47.51
CA MET A 1 34.87 6.71 48.48
C MET A 1 33.93 7.90 48.32
N SER A 2 32.90 7.99 49.18
CA SER A 2 32.79 8.95 50.31
C SER A 2 32.12 10.25 49.83
N ARG A 3 31.04 10.82 50.37
CA ARG A 3 30.27 10.78 51.64
C ARG A 3 28.79 11.12 51.30
N GLN A 4 27.68 10.66 51.92
CA GLN A 4 27.20 10.75 53.32
C GLN A 4 27.07 12.24 53.78
N ILE A 5 26.03 12.79 54.44
CA ILE A 5 25.01 12.29 55.41
C ILE A 5 23.85 13.34 55.59
N SER A 6 22.63 12.84 55.88
CA SER A 6 21.61 13.24 56.91
C SER A 6 21.11 14.66 57.20
N GLY A 7 19.81 14.72 57.54
CA GLY A 7 19.23 15.48 58.68
C GLY A 7 17.79 15.94 58.40
N SER A 8 16.68 15.38 58.93
CA SER A 8 16.22 15.14 60.33
C SER A 8 15.25 16.24 60.86
N GLY A 9 14.10 15.79 61.40
CA GLY A 9 13.25 16.48 62.40
C GLY A 9 12.16 17.42 61.86
N SER A 10 10.94 17.53 62.40
CA SER A 10 10.35 17.03 63.65
C SER A 10 8.81 17.14 63.62
N LYS A 11 8.11 16.19 64.24
CA LYS A 11 6.76 16.34 64.86
C LYS A 11 6.94 16.90 66.30
N PRO A 12 5.91 17.05 67.18
CA PRO A 12 4.44 17.15 67.07
C PRO A 12 3.88 18.36 67.89
N VAL A 13 2.55 18.56 68.00
CA VAL A 13 1.84 18.91 69.26
C VAL A 13 0.34 18.61 69.12
N VAL A 14 -0.24 18.03 70.18
CA VAL A 14 -1.66 17.67 70.41
C VAL A 14 -2.31 18.70 71.36
N ARG A 15 -3.62 18.97 71.22
CA ARG A 15 -4.59 19.34 72.29
C ARG A 15 -6.01 19.17 71.73
N SER A 16 -6.82 18.19 72.15
CA SER A 16 -7.82 18.23 73.24
C SER A 16 -8.65 19.52 73.27
N GLY A 17 -9.98 19.56 73.17
CA GLY A 17 -11.03 18.56 73.05
C GLY A 17 -12.37 19.29 73.21
N GLU A 18 -13.48 18.76 72.70
CA GLU A 18 -14.81 19.23 73.10
C GLU A 18 -15.87 18.15 72.81
N LYS A 19 -16.64 17.80 73.84
CA LYS A 19 -17.81 16.92 73.77
C LYS A 19 -19.03 17.77 73.42
N ALA A 20 -19.86 17.33 72.47
CA ALA A 20 -21.30 17.60 72.52
C ALA A 20 -22.10 16.63 71.62
N ASP A 21 -23.08 16.00 72.27
CA ASP A 21 -24.41 15.58 71.83
C ASP A 21 -24.65 14.60 70.65
N ARG A 22 -25.13 13.44 71.08
CA ARG A 22 -25.99 12.51 70.35
C ARG A 22 -27.31 13.19 69.95
N LYS A 23 -27.67 13.14 68.67
CA LYS A 23 -29.06 12.95 68.21
C LYS A 23 -29.11 12.46 66.75
N SER A 24 -29.52 11.19 66.60
CA SER A 24 -30.44 10.69 65.57
C SER A 24 -30.32 11.24 64.13
N ALA A 25 -29.64 10.50 63.25
CA ALA A 25 -29.91 10.51 61.81
C ALA A 25 -29.67 9.12 61.18
N ARG A 26 -30.64 8.67 60.39
CA ARG A 26 -30.78 7.35 59.72
C ARG A 26 -29.61 7.01 58.76
N PRO A 27 -29.40 5.72 58.40
CA PRO A 27 -28.28 5.32 57.56
C PRO A 27 -28.44 5.84 56.12
N MET A 28 -27.39 6.46 55.58
CA MET A 28 -27.26 6.77 54.16
C MET A 28 -27.12 5.46 53.38
N ALA A 29 -28.11 5.13 52.57
CA ALA A 29 -27.98 4.12 51.53
C ALA A 29 -26.88 4.56 50.55
N VAL A 30 -25.83 3.75 50.42
CA VAL A 30 -24.86 3.82 49.33
C VAL A 30 -25.63 3.55 48.04
N ARG A 31 -25.93 4.59 47.28
CA ARG A 31 -26.40 4.44 45.89
C ARG A 31 -25.21 3.99 45.06
N THR A 32 -25.11 2.70 44.82
CA THR A 32 -24.21 2.12 43.81
C THR A 32 -24.56 2.73 42.46
N ASN A 33 -23.58 3.41 41.86
CA ASN A 33 -23.70 4.09 40.58
C ASN A 33 -23.56 3.09 39.43
N GLU A 34 -24.44 2.08 39.36
CA GLU A 34 -24.43 1.05 38.31
C GLU A 34 -24.84 1.61 36.93
N GLN A 35 -25.55 2.75 36.91
CA GLN A 35 -25.99 3.42 35.67
C GLN A 35 -24.87 4.21 34.98
N SER A 36 -23.87 4.69 35.73
CA SER A 36 -22.69 5.39 35.19
C SER A 36 -21.74 4.45 34.45
N ASP A 37 -21.48 3.27 35.00
CA ASP A 37 -20.62 2.28 34.37
C ASP A 37 -21.28 1.64 33.15
N ALA A 38 -22.60 1.43 33.17
CA ALA A 38 -23.34 0.93 32.02
C ALA A 38 -23.33 1.93 30.84
N ALA A 39 -23.40 3.23 31.10
CA ALA A 39 -23.33 4.27 30.06
C ALA A 39 -21.92 4.39 29.44
N LEU A 40 -20.87 4.27 30.25
CA LEU A 40 -19.47 4.25 29.80
C LEU A 40 -19.12 2.97 29.01
N VAL A 41 -19.71 1.82 29.38
CA VAL A 41 -19.58 0.54 28.65
C VAL A 41 -20.42 0.54 27.36
N ALA A 42 -21.59 1.19 27.37
CA ALA A 42 -22.43 1.34 26.18
C ALA A 42 -21.81 2.29 25.14
N GLN A 43 -21.13 3.35 25.57
CA GLN A 43 -20.40 4.26 24.68
C GLN A 43 -19.15 3.62 24.05
N ARG A 44 -18.55 2.59 24.68
CA ARG A 44 -17.46 1.79 24.08
C ARG A 44 -17.93 0.83 22.97
N LYS A 45 -19.24 0.61 22.80
CA LYS A 45 -19.80 -0.39 21.86
C LYS A 45 -20.39 0.16 20.56
N ILE A 46 -20.26 1.47 20.31
CA ILE A 46 -20.51 2.05 18.98
C ILE A 46 -19.16 2.32 18.31
N VAL A 47 -18.28 1.31 18.28
CA VAL A 47 -17.23 1.29 17.26
C VAL A 47 -17.99 1.14 15.95
N ARG A 48 -18.17 2.26 15.21
CA ARG A 48 -18.84 2.29 13.91
C ARG A 48 -18.43 1.06 13.12
N ARG A 49 -19.37 0.14 12.90
CA ARG A 49 -19.14 -1.08 12.15
C ARG A 49 -18.79 -0.63 10.73
N LYS A 50 -17.49 -0.65 10.38
CA LYS A 50 -17.04 -0.37 9.01
C LYS A 50 -17.90 -1.17 8.04
N SER A 51 -18.30 -0.56 6.93
CA SER A 51 -19.06 -1.27 5.90
C SER A 51 -18.26 -2.48 5.41
N GLY A 52 -18.94 -3.48 4.82
CA GLY A 52 -18.25 -4.65 4.26
C GLY A 52 -17.13 -4.25 3.29
N ALA A 53 -17.37 -3.21 2.47
CA ALA A 53 -16.38 -2.66 1.54
C ALA A 53 -15.17 -2.03 2.25
N GLN A 54 -15.40 -1.17 3.25
CA GLN A 54 -14.32 -0.57 4.05
C GLN A 54 -13.48 -1.61 4.80
N ARG A 55 -14.09 -2.75 5.14
CA ARG A 55 -13.38 -3.86 5.76
C ARG A 55 -12.51 -4.62 4.75
N CYS A 56 -13.03 -4.88 3.55
CA CYS A 56 -12.24 -5.48 2.48
C CYS A 56 -11.01 -4.63 2.16
N GLU A 57 -11.19 -3.33 1.95
CA GLU A 57 -10.10 -2.38 1.66
C GLU A 57 -9.01 -2.41 2.74
N GLN A 58 -9.40 -2.34 4.02
CA GLN A 58 -8.45 -2.44 5.14
C GLN A 58 -7.67 -3.76 5.16
N ILE A 59 -8.31 -4.88 4.81
CA ILE A 59 -7.64 -6.19 4.74
C ILE A 59 -6.61 -6.19 3.60
N LEU A 60 -6.96 -5.64 2.44
CA LEU A 60 -6.07 -5.55 1.28
C LEU A 60 -4.87 -4.63 1.55
N GLU A 61 -5.09 -3.47 2.18
CA GLU A 61 -4.02 -2.54 2.58
C GLU A 61 -3.00 -3.21 3.50
N VAL A 62 -3.47 -3.91 4.54
CA VAL A 62 -2.59 -4.62 5.48
C VAL A 62 -1.84 -5.77 4.78
N ALA A 63 -2.52 -6.51 3.89
CA ALA A 63 -1.90 -7.57 3.12
C ALA A 63 -0.78 -7.04 2.20
N ARG A 64 -1.04 -5.93 1.51
CA ARG A 64 -0.09 -5.22 0.66
C ARG A 64 1.15 -4.78 1.44
N ASP A 65 0.93 -4.10 2.58
CA ASP A 65 2.02 -3.59 3.41
C ASP A 65 2.87 -4.73 3.99
N LEU A 66 2.23 -5.84 4.40
CA LEU A 66 2.93 -7.05 4.87
C LEU A 66 3.80 -7.67 3.76
N ILE A 67 3.25 -7.87 2.57
CA ILE A 67 4.00 -8.42 1.43
C ILE A 67 5.17 -7.52 1.04
N PHE A 68 4.95 -6.20 1.00
CA PHE A 68 5.99 -5.24 0.62
C PHE A 68 7.13 -5.18 1.63
N ALA A 69 6.81 -5.16 2.93
CA ALA A 69 7.82 -5.02 3.98
C ALA A 69 8.55 -6.33 4.30
N GLU A 70 7.84 -7.46 4.26
CA GLU A 70 8.31 -8.73 4.84
C GLU A 70 8.31 -9.90 3.86
N GLY A 71 7.90 -9.67 2.60
CA GLY A 71 7.81 -10.68 1.56
C GLY A 71 6.67 -11.69 1.75
N PHE A 72 6.60 -12.66 0.85
CA PHE A 72 5.50 -13.65 0.83
C PHE A 72 5.57 -14.69 1.94
N SER A 73 6.76 -14.95 2.50
CA SER A 73 6.93 -15.95 3.58
C SER A 73 6.16 -15.58 4.84
N ASN A 74 6.03 -14.27 5.14
CA ASN A 74 5.30 -13.78 6.31
C ASN A 74 3.83 -13.47 6.01
N PHE A 75 3.42 -13.50 4.73
CA PHE A 75 2.05 -13.27 4.32
C PHE A 75 1.16 -14.48 4.67
N THR A 76 0.46 -14.40 5.81
CA THR A 76 -0.49 -15.42 6.28
C THR A 76 -1.83 -14.80 6.68
N ILE A 77 -2.93 -15.56 6.57
CA ILE A 77 -4.26 -15.11 6.99
C ILE A 77 -4.27 -14.72 8.47
N ARG A 78 -3.55 -15.48 9.30
CA ARG A 78 -3.36 -15.20 10.72
C ARG A 78 -2.70 -13.84 10.97
N GLU A 79 -1.60 -13.55 10.27
CA GLU A 79 -0.87 -12.29 10.45
C GLU A 79 -1.69 -11.09 9.96
N VAL A 80 -2.37 -11.24 8.81
CA VAL A 80 -3.29 -10.20 8.31
C VAL A 80 -4.43 -9.97 9.30
N ALA A 81 -5.03 -11.03 9.85
CA ALA A 81 -6.11 -10.93 10.84
C ALA A 81 -5.63 -10.21 12.10
N SER A 82 -4.44 -10.57 12.59
CA SER A 82 -3.78 -9.95 13.74
C SER A 82 -3.60 -8.44 13.54
N ARG A 83 -3.00 -8.02 12.42
CA ARG A 83 -2.74 -6.61 12.11
C ARG A 83 -4.01 -5.79 11.87
N VAL A 84 -5.03 -6.40 11.27
CA VAL A 84 -6.34 -5.74 11.09
C VAL A 84 -7.12 -5.66 12.41
N GLY A 85 -6.81 -6.52 13.40
CA GLY A 85 -7.50 -6.61 14.69
C GLY A 85 -8.81 -7.39 14.63
N ILE A 86 -8.85 -8.46 13.82
CA ILE A 86 -10.05 -9.29 13.58
C ILE A 86 -9.70 -10.79 13.68
N SER A 87 -10.71 -11.66 13.71
CA SER A 87 -10.47 -13.10 13.63
C SER A 87 -10.19 -13.56 12.19
N GLU A 88 -9.47 -14.67 12.02
CA GLU A 88 -9.29 -15.30 10.72
C GLU A 88 -10.64 -15.66 10.07
N ALA A 89 -11.59 -16.14 10.88
CA ALA A 89 -12.96 -16.41 10.43
C ALA A 89 -13.68 -15.15 9.91
N ALA A 90 -13.31 -13.95 10.35
CA ALA A 90 -13.83 -12.71 9.78
C ALA A 90 -13.21 -12.41 8.41
N ILE A 91 -11.92 -12.69 8.20
CA ILE A 91 -11.30 -12.61 6.86
C ILE A 91 -11.99 -13.58 5.90
N TYR A 92 -12.25 -14.82 6.34
CA TYR A 92 -12.88 -15.83 5.48
C TYR A 92 -14.32 -15.49 5.06
N ARG A 93 -14.99 -14.53 5.72
CA ARG A 93 -16.27 -13.98 5.25
C ARG A 93 -16.12 -13.06 4.04
N HIS A 94 -14.93 -12.50 3.83
CA HIS A 94 -14.61 -11.61 2.72
C HIS A 94 -13.86 -12.33 1.60
N PHE A 95 -12.97 -13.26 1.95
CA PHE A 95 -12.14 -14.01 1.00
C PHE A 95 -12.15 -15.49 1.37
N LYS A 96 -12.65 -16.36 0.51
CA LYS A 96 -12.80 -17.80 0.79
C LYS A 96 -11.46 -18.52 0.92
N SER A 97 -10.38 -17.93 0.43
CA SER A 97 -9.03 -18.47 0.55
C SER A 97 -7.95 -17.39 0.55
N LYS A 98 -6.72 -17.76 0.94
CA LYS A 98 -5.51 -16.93 0.77
C LYS A 98 -5.31 -16.55 -0.71
N GLU A 99 -5.54 -17.48 -1.64
CA GLU A 99 -5.45 -17.22 -3.08
C GLU A 99 -6.45 -16.15 -3.51
N GLU A 100 -7.71 -16.22 -3.06
CA GLU A 100 -8.73 -15.22 -3.40
C GLU A 100 -8.38 -13.83 -2.86
N LEU A 101 -7.83 -13.75 -1.63
CA LEU A 101 -7.31 -12.50 -1.07
C LEU A 101 -6.19 -11.93 -1.95
N MET A 102 -5.23 -12.77 -2.38
CA MET A 102 -4.13 -12.32 -3.25
C MET A 102 -4.63 -11.83 -4.61
N LEU A 103 -5.58 -12.54 -5.21
CA LEU A 103 -6.17 -12.14 -6.49
C LEU A 103 -6.92 -10.80 -6.36
N ALA A 104 -7.70 -10.63 -5.29
CA ALA A 104 -8.37 -9.37 -5.00
C ALA A 104 -7.39 -8.23 -4.75
N LEU A 105 -6.27 -8.50 -4.06
CA LEU A 105 -5.20 -7.53 -3.86
C LEU A 105 -4.58 -7.11 -5.20
N LEU A 106 -4.23 -8.07 -6.06
CA LEU A 106 -3.66 -7.77 -7.37
C LEU A 106 -4.61 -6.96 -8.25
N GLU A 107 -5.90 -7.29 -8.21
CA GLU A 107 -6.88 -6.54 -8.98
C GLU A 107 -7.05 -5.11 -8.45
N ALA A 108 -7.07 -4.93 -7.12
CA ALA A 108 -7.11 -3.60 -6.50
C ALA A 108 -5.89 -2.76 -6.84
N LEU A 109 -4.72 -3.38 -7.00
CA LEU A 109 -3.49 -2.69 -7.42
C LEU A 109 -3.51 -2.36 -8.92
N PHE A 110 -3.83 -3.32 -9.78
CA PHE A 110 -3.65 -3.13 -11.22
C PHE A 110 -4.82 -2.43 -11.90
N ALA A 111 -6.05 -2.47 -11.38
CA ALA A 111 -7.19 -1.82 -12.03
C ALA A 111 -7.02 -0.29 -12.18
N PRO A 112 -6.66 0.48 -11.14
CA PRO A 112 -6.40 1.92 -11.28
C PRO A 112 -5.22 2.22 -12.20
N TRP A 113 -4.19 1.36 -12.18
CA TRP A 113 -3.02 1.51 -13.05
C TRP A 113 -3.36 1.32 -14.54
N ARG A 114 -4.18 0.32 -14.86
CA ARG A 114 -4.70 0.11 -16.22
C ARG A 114 -5.53 1.31 -16.67
N GLU A 115 -6.46 1.78 -15.83
CA GLU A 115 -7.28 2.96 -16.14
C GLU A 115 -6.42 4.21 -16.42
N ALA A 116 -5.34 4.41 -15.65
CA ALA A 116 -4.42 5.52 -15.86
C ALA A 116 -3.64 5.39 -17.18
N ILE A 117 -3.23 4.17 -17.55
CA ILE A 117 -2.60 3.91 -18.86
C ILE A 117 -3.57 4.17 -20.00
N ASP A 118 -4.82 3.71 -19.92
CA ASP A 118 -5.84 3.95 -20.96
C ASP A 118 -6.04 5.45 -21.19
N LYS A 119 -6.14 6.23 -20.11
CA LYS A 119 -6.22 7.69 -20.17
C LYS A 119 -5.00 8.27 -20.90
N LEU A 120 -3.79 7.89 -20.51
CA LEU A 120 -2.57 8.37 -21.14
C LEU A 120 -2.48 7.99 -22.64
N VAL A 121 -2.89 6.79 -23.01
CA VAL A 121 -2.92 6.35 -24.41
C VAL A 121 -3.89 7.22 -25.22
N ALA A 122 -5.03 7.61 -24.64
CA ALA A 122 -6.02 8.47 -25.29
C ALA A 122 -5.61 9.95 -25.38
N GLU A 123 -4.67 10.42 -24.55
CA GLU A 123 -4.24 11.82 -24.52
C GLU A 123 -3.62 12.31 -25.85
N LYS A 124 -3.77 13.61 -26.12
CA LYS A 124 -3.21 14.25 -27.33
C LYS A 124 -1.81 14.80 -27.10
N LEU A 125 -0.91 13.96 -26.61
CA LEU A 125 0.50 14.28 -26.37
C LEU A 125 1.39 13.78 -27.52
N SER A 126 2.60 14.35 -27.63
CA SER A 126 3.65 13.79 -28.49
C SER A 126 4.10 12.43 -27.98
N PHE A 127 4.65 11.59 -28.86
CA PHE A 127 5.18 10.28 -28.47
C PHE A 127 6.19 10.37 -27.33
N ALA A 128 7.15 11.30 -27.41
CA ALA A 128 8.15 11.52 -26.36
C ALA A 128 7.50 11.82 -25.01
N ARG A 129 6.52 12.75 -24.98
CA ARG A 129 5.79 13.07 -23.76
C ARG A 129 4.99 11.89 -23.23
N LYS A 130 4.34 11.10 -24.09
CA LYS A 130 3.63 9.90 -23.64
C LYS A 130 4.55 8.88 -22.98
N LEU A 131 5.76 8.68 -23.51
CA LEU A 131 6.72 7.77 -22.88
C LEU A 131 7.19 8.28 -21.51
N GLU A 132 7.48 9.58 -21.40
CA GLU A 132 7.85 10.20 -20.12
C GLU A 132 6.73 10.07 -19.08
N GLU A 133 5.49 10.40 -19.45
CA GLU A 133 4.34 10.26 -18.55
C GLU A 133 4.06 8.78 -18.21
N LEU A 134 4.23 7.85 -19.15
CA LEU A 134 4.09 6.42 -18.89
C LEU A 134 5.11 5.95 -17.85
N PHE A 135 6.35 6.43 -17.97
CA PHE A 135 7.41 6.11 -17.05
C PHE A 135 7.13 6.63 -15.64
N HIS A 136 6.72 7.90 -15.52
CA HIS A 136 6.31 8.50 -14.25
C HIS A 136 5.11 7.76 -13.64
N LEU A 137 4.08 7.49 -14.42
CA LEU A 137 2.90 6.74 -13.99
C LEU A 137 3.28 5.36 -13.47
N HIS A 138 4.12 4.63 -14.21
CA HIS A 138 4.56 3.29 -13.81
C HIS A 138 5.36 3.33 -12.51
N LEU A 139 6.36 4.21 -12.38
CA LEU A 139 7.13 4.32 -11.15
C LEU A 139 6.29 4.80 -9.98
N HIS A 140 5.45 5.83 -10.17
CA HIS A 140 4.55 6.33 -9.14
C HIS A 140 3.65 5.21 -8.61
N HIS A 141 3.09 4.39 -9.50
CA HIS A 141 2.27 3.25 -9.11
C HIS A 141 3.06 2.26 -8.25
N LEU A 142 4.28 1.88 -8.66
CA LEU A 142 5.12 0.95 -7.90
C LEU A 142 5.51 1.48 -6.51
N LEU A 143 5.86 2.76 -6.43
CA LEU A 143 6.34 3.38 -5.20
C LEU A 143 5.19 3.70 -4.22
N ASN A 144 4.12 4.31 -4.70
CA ASN A 144 3.03 4.77 -3.84
C ASN A 144 2.07 3.65 -3.44
N GLU A 145 1.85 2.68 -4.32
CA GLU A 145 1.08 1.49 -3.97
C GLU A 145 1.92 0.43 -3.25
N ARG A 146 3.19 0.71 -2.92
CA ARG A 146 4.07 -0.25 -2.23
C ARG A 146 4.02 -1.62 -2.93
N LEU A 147 4.08 -1.59 -4.26
CA LEU A 147 4.01 -2.77 -5.10
C LEU A 147 5.42 -3.10 -5.60
N ASN A 148 5.97 -4.23 -5.17
CA ASN A 148 7.19 -4.77 -5.76
C ASN A 148 6.86 -5.97 -6.67
N PRO A 149 6.77 -5.78 -8.00
CA PRO A 149 6.36 -6.85 -8.90
C PRO A 149 7.38 -7.99 -8.94
N VAL A 150 8.66 -7.77 -8.59
CA VAL A 150 9.66 -8.85 -8.48
C VAL A 150 9.27 -9.85 -7.38
N LEU A 151 8.79 -9.36 -6.23
CA LEU A 151 8.27 -10.23 -5.18
C LEU A 151 7.07 -11.03 -5.68
N PHE A 152 6.13 -10.37 -6.36
CA PHE A 152 4.95 -11.04 -6.89
C PHE A 152 5.27 -12.04 -8.00
N PHE A 153 6.27 -11.78 -8.84
CA PHE A 153 6.74 -12.75 -9.83
C PHE A 153 7.29 -14.01 -9.15
N SER A 154 8.05 -13.87 -8.06
CA SER A 154 8.58 -15.01 -7.31
C SER A 154 7.48 -15.92 -6.75
N GLU A 155 6.36 -15.34 -6.29
CA GLU A 155 5.20 -16.10 -5.81
C GLU A 155 4.38 -16.67 -6.98
N ALA A 156 4.26 -15.94 -8.09
CA ALA A 156 3.47 -16.33 -9.25
C ALA A 156 4.08 -17.51 -10.02
N ILE A 157 5.42 -17.65 -10.04
CA ILE A 157 6.08 -18.79 -10.70
C ILE A 157 5.94 -20.10 -9.91
N ASN A 158 5.45 -20.06 -8.67
CA ASN A 158 5.11 -21.27 -7.94
C ASN A 158 4.00 -22.03 -8.71
N PRO A 159 4.19 -23.31 -9.06
CA PRO A 159 3.19 -24.09 -9.81
C PRO A 159 1.81 -24.17 -9.15
N GLN A 160 1.72 -23.94 -7.84
CA GLN A 160 0.47 -23.91 -7.08
C GLN A 160 -0.34 -22.61 -7.29
N ASN A 161 0.29 -21.54 -7.79
CA ASN A 161 -0.29 -20.20 -7.90
C ASN A 161 -0.61 -19.82 -9.36
N GLN A 162 -1.15 -20.76 -10.15
CA GLN A 162 -1.38 -20.56 -11.59
C GLN A 162 -2.27 -19.35 -11.90
N LYS A 163 -3.23 -19.03 -11.03
CA LYS A 163 -4.11 -17.85 -11.21
C LYS A 163 -3.34 -16.55 -11.03
N LEU A 164 -2.42 -16.47 -10.07
CA LEU A 164 -1.54 -15.31 -9.91
C LEU A 164 -0.67 -15.13 -11.15
N LEU A 165 -0.11 -16.22 -11.68
CA LEU A 165 0.66 -16.18 -12.92
C LEU A 165 -0.18 -15.69 -14.11
N ALA A 166 -1.44 -16.09 -14.20
CA ALA A 166 -2.35 -15.61 -15.25
C ALA A 166 -2.58 -14.09 -15.13
N VAL A 167 -2.85 -13.58 -13.93
CA VAL A 167 -3.01 -12.14 -13.68
C VAL A 167 -1.74 -11.38 -14.02
N MET A 168 -0.56 -11.86 -13.59
CA MET A 168 0.72 -11.22 -13.91
C MET A 168 0.98 -11.18 -15.42
N ARG A 169 0.72 -12.28 -16.13
CA ARG A 169 0.83 -12.33 -17.60
C ARG A 169 -0.13 -11.37 -18.29
N GLN A 170 -1.36 -11.27 -17.82
CA GLN A 170 -2.36 -10.36 -18.36
C GLN A 170 -1.91 -8.90 -18.21
N ASN A 171 -1.40 -8.51 -17.05
CA ASN A 171 -0.94 -7.14 -16.82
C ASN A 171 0.31 -6.79 -17.64
N LEU A 172 1.24 -7.73 -17.81
CA LEU A 172 2.40 -7.53 -18.68
C LEU A 172 1.98 -7.37 -20.15
N SER A 173 1.05 -8.22 -20.61
CA SER A 173 0.48 -8.14 -21.97
C SER A 173 -0.23 -6.80 -22.20
N TYR A 174 -1.02 -6.35 -21.21
CA TYR A 174 -1.74 -5.08 -21.28
C TYR A 174 -0.79 -3.89 -21.45
N LEU A 175 0.30 -3.82 -20.67
CA LEU A 175 1.30 -2.76 -20.83
C LEU A 175 1.96 -2.81 -22.20
N GLY A 176 2.33 -4.00 -22.68
CA GLY A 176 2.90 -4.17 -24.01
C GLY A 176 1.98 -3.68 -25.12
N GLN A 177 0.68 -3.99 -25.03
CA GLN A 177 -0.32 -3.53 -25.98
C GLN A 177 -0.51 -2.01 -25.94
N ALA A 178 -0.50 -1.39 -24.76
CA ALA A 178 -0.57 0.06 -24.62
C ALA A 178 0.64 0.75 -25.28
N VAL A 179 1.86 0.25 -25.03
CA VAL A 179 3.08 0.77 -25.66
C VAL A 179 3.04 0.55 -27.18
N ALA A 180 2.62 -0.61 -27.65
CA ALA A 180 2.46 -0.88 -29.08
C ALA A 180 1.48 0.09 -29.74
N ALA A 181 0.34 0.37 -29.11
CA ALA A 181 -0.62 1.35 -29.61
C ALA A 181 -0.02 2.76 -29.71
N MET A 182 0.78 3.17 -28.71
CA MET A 182 1.49 4.45 -28.75
C MET A 182 2.51 4.51 -29.90
N VAL A 183 3.28 3.44 -30.11
CA VAL A 183 4.26 3.34 -31.22
C VAL A 183 3.57 3.38 -32.58
N VAL A 184 2.51 2.61 -32.78
CA VAL A 184 1.73 2.60 -34.04
C VAL A 184 1.17 4.00 -34.32
N SER A 185 0.59 4.67 -33.31
CA SER A 185 0.09 6.04 -33.46
C SER A 185 1.21 7.03 -33.83
N ALA A 186 2.39 6.87 -33.24
CA ALA A 186 3.54 7.73 -33.52
C ALA A 186 4.07 7.55 -34.95
N LEU A 187 4.13 6.32 -35.47
CA LEU A 187 4.50 6.02 -36.86
C LEU A 187 3.49 6.66 -37.84
N GLN A 188 2.19 6.48 -37.59
CA GLN A 188 1.13 7.06 -38.43
C GLN A 188 1.20 8.60 -38.47
N LYS A 189 1.52 9.22 -37.33
CA LYS A 189 1.68 10.68 -37.19
C LYS A 189 3.07 11.18 -37.60
N LYS A 190 3.96 10.31 -38.08
CA LYS A 190 5.35 10.61 -38.47
C LYS A 190 6.17 11.28 -37.35
N GLN A 191 5.85 11.00 -36.09
CA GLN A 191 6.60 11.47 -34.92
C GLN A 191 7.88 10.67 -34.66
N ILE A 192 7.92 9.44 -35.18
CA ILE A 192 9.09 8.57 -35.18
C ILE A 192 9.44 8.20 -36.62
N ARG A 193 10.72 7.90 -36.86
CA ARG A 193 11.19 7.58 -38.21
C ARG A 193 10.59 6.26 -38.72
N PRO A 194 10.32 6.16 -40.04
CA PRO A 194 9.65 4.99 -40.61
C PRO A 194 10.50 3.71 -40.67
N ASP A 195 11.83 3.83 -40.50
CA ASP A 195 12.78 2.71 -40.46
C ASP A 195 12.84 2.01 -39.10
N VAL A 196 12.19 2.56 -38.07
CA VAL A 196 12.15 2.00 -36.73
C VAL A 196 11.21 0.80 -36.68
N HIS A 197 11.73 -0.37 -36.31
CA HIS A 197 10.92 -1.58 -36.13
C HIS A 197 10.04 -1.47 -34.86
N ALA A 198 8.72 -1.52 -35.04
CA ALA A 198 7.76 -1.28 -33.95
C ALA A 198 7.97 -2.23 -32.76
N ASP A 199 8.05 -3.55 -33.00
CA ASP A 199 8.20 -4.53 -31.92
C ASP A 199 9.50 -4.37 -31.13
N ALA A 200 10.58 -3.96 -31.80
CA ALA A 200 11.87 -3.70 -31.15
C ALA A 200 11.79 -2.47 -30.25
N LEU A 201 11.10 -1.42 -30.69
CA LEU A 201 10.86 -0.23 -29.88
C LEU A 201 9.96 -0.54 -28.67
N VAL A 202 8.90 -1.33 -28.85
CA VAL A 202 8.05 -1.79 -27.73
C VAL A 202 8.89 -2.57 -26.71
N ALA A 203 9.69 -3.54 -27.17
CA ALA A 203 10.57 -4.32 -26.31
C ALA A 203 11.60 -3.44 -25.58
N ALA A 204 12.18 -2.44 -26.25
CA ALA A 204 13.12 -1.51 -25.64
C ALA A 204 12.48 -0.67 -24.53
N VAL A 205 11.27 -0.12 -24.76
CA VAL A 205 10.52 0.65 -23.75
C VAL A 205 10.20 -0.23 -22.54
N LEU A 206 9.69 -1.44 -22.75
CA LEU A 206 9.39 -2.38 -21.67
C LEU A 206 10.65 -2.78 -20.91
N GLY A 207 11.76 -3.01 -21.61
CA GLY A 207 13.05 -3.34 -21.02
C GLY A 207 13.58 -2.23 -20.10
N LEU A 208 13.45 -0.97 -20.52
CA LEU A 208 13.84 0.19 -19.70
C LEU A 208 12.98 0.30 -18.43
N LEU A 209 11.67 0.11 -18.54
CA LEU A 209 10.76 0.09 -17.40
C LEU A 209 11.15 -1.03 -16.42
N GLN A 210 11.29 -2.26 -16.90
CA GLN A 210 11.61 -3.43 -16.07
C GLN A 210 12.99 -3.35 -15.42
N THR A 211 14.01 -2.88 -16.16
CA THR A 211 15.37 -2.73 -15.62
C THR A 211 15.41 -1.78 -14.44
N SER A 212 14.61 -0.71 -14.48
CA SER A 212 14.47 0.24 -13.38
C SER A 212 13.96 -0.47 -12.12
N VAL A 213 12.92 -1.29 -12.25
CA VAL A 213 12.33 -2.05 -11.13
C VAL A 213 13.29 -3.08 -10.54
N ILE A 214 14.01 -3.82 -11.39
CA ILE A 214 15.01 -4.80 -10.95
C ILE A 214 16.14 -4.10 -10.19
N ARG A 215 16.66 -2.99 -10.73
CA ARG A 215 17.72 -2.21 -10.08
C ARG A 215 17.29 -1.71 -8.71
N TRP A 216 16.10 -1.10 -8.62
CA TRP A 216 15.51 -0.67 -7.36
C TRP A 216 15.41 -1.82 -6.35
N THR A 217 14.90 -2.98 -6.78
CA THR A 217 14.75 -4.15 -5.91
C THR A 217 16.09 -4.66 -5.37
N LEU A 218 17.13 -4.69 -6.22
CA LEU A 218 18.45 -5.16 -5.83
C LEU A 218 19.20 -4.15 -4.94
N GLN A 219 19.04 -2.85 -5.19
CA GLN A 219 19.68 -1.78 -4.41
C GLN A 219 18.95 -1.47 -3.11
N ARG A 220 17.66 -1.86 -3.00
CA ARG A 220 16.76 -1.50 -1.90
C ARG A 220 16.69 0.02 -1.66
N SER A 221 16.92 0.80 -2.71
CA SER A 221 16.86 2.26 -2.72
C SER A 221 16.20 2.74 -4.01
N THR A 222 15.44 3.82 -3.91
CA THR A 222 14.80 4.53 -5.02
C THR A 222 15.63 5.70 -5.53
N ASP A 223 16.80 5.94 -4.94
CA ASP A 223 17.65 7.09 -5.27
C ASP A 223 18.06 7.07 -6.75
N GLY A 224 17.81 8.18 -7.47
CA GLY A 224 18.15 8.32 -8.88
C GLY A 224 17.25 7.54 -9.85
N LEU A 225 16.30 6.73 -9.36
CA LEU A 225 15.49 5.84 -10.18
C LEU A 225 14.61 6.61 -11.18
N LEU A 226 13.96 7.66 -10.68
CA LEU A 226 13.06 8.48 -11.48
C LEU A 226 13.87 9.32 -12.47
N GLU A 227 14.97 9.92 -12.04
CA GLU A 227 15.83 10.74 -12.89
C GLU A 227 16.50 9.92 -14.00
N ASP A 228 17.11 8.78 -13.67
CA ASP A 228 17.80 7.92 -14.65
C ASP A 228 16.81 7.33 -15.65
N GLY A 229 15.66 6.89 -15.17
CA GLY A 229 14.63 6.30 -16.00
C GLY A 229 13.97 7.31 -16.94
N ALA A 230 13.62 8.49 -16.44
CA ALA A 230 13.09 9.58 -17.27
C ALA A 230 14.11 10.01 -18.33
N ARG A 231 15.40 10.13 -17.95
CA ARG A 231 16.50 10.45 -18.88
C ARG A 231 16.63 9.40 -19.98
N ASN A 232 16.66 8.11 -19.63
CA ASN A 232 16.79 7.03 -20.60
C ASN A 232 15.61 6.96 -21.57
N ILE A 233 14.40 7.22 -21.07
CA ILE A 233 13.19 7.26 -21.90
C ILE A 233 13.19 8.48 -22.84
N ALA A 234 13.57 9.65 -22.34
CA ALA A 234 13.69 10.86 -23.15
C ALA A 234 14.75 10.69 -24.26
N GLU A 235 15.91 10.10 -23.94
CA GLU A 235 16.94 9.79 -24.93
C GLU A 235 16.47 8.74 -25.94
N LEU A 236 15.76 7.69 -25.51
CA LEU A 236 15.18 6.71 -26.43
C LEU A 236 14.21 7.39 -27.39
N ALA A 237 13.32 8.25 -26.88
CA ALA A 237 12.39 9.01 -27.70
C ALA A 237 13.14 9.87 -28.73
N ARG A 238 14.15 10.63 -28.30
CA ARG A 238 15.00 11.45 -29.18
C ARG A 238 15.72 10.61 -30.24
N ILE A 239 16.23 9.43 -29.87
CA ILE A 239 16.94 8.51 -30.78
C ILE A 239 16.01 8.03 -31.89
N VAL A 240 14.71 7.84 -31.64
CA VAL A 240 13.75 7.34 -32.64
C VAL A 240 12.93 8.44 -33.32
N SER A 241 12.96 9.66 -32.77
CA SER A 241 12.27 10.82 -33.32
C SER A 241 12.74 11.15 -34.74
N ASN A 242 11.79 11.66 -35.52
CA ASN A 242 12.10 12.24 -36.81
C ASN A 242 12.60 13.68 -36.61
N ASN A 243 13.83 14.00 -37.05
CA ASN A 243 14.45 15.32 -36.83
C ASN A 243 13.86 16.44 -37.73
N GLU A 244 12.86 16.12 -38.56
CA GLU A 244 12.24 17.04 -39.53
C GLU A 244 10.83 17.49 -39.14
N ALA A 245 10.40 17.30 -37.89
CA ALA A 245 9.07 17.68 -37.39
C ALA A 245 9.11 18.89 -36.44
#